data_AF-A0A8X6Y4B7-F1
#
_entry.id   AF-A0A8X6Y4B7-F1
#
_cell.length_a   1.000
_cell.length_b   1.000
_cell.length_c   1.000
_cell.angle_alpha   90.00
_cell.angle_beta   90.00
_cell.angle_gamma   90.00
#
_symmetry.space_group_name_H-M   'P 1'
#
loop_
_entity.id
_entity.type
_entity.pdbx_description
1 polymer ?
#
loop_
_entity_poly.entity_id
_entity_poly.type
_entity_poly.pdbx_seq_one_letter_code
_entity_poly.pdbx_strand_id
1 'polypeptide(L)'
;MTARVSGAVTWIKQFSKNCNSTHCILHRYALVSKRIWVTFKSVLNEMVKIIYFIKIKSLKPRIFKIMCEDIGNLHTTLLLHMEVRWLSRGKMLLRIFELRKELLAYFIGHKFELPDRLNKMAWPSTLAHLADIFWKIELIMLGSARKTS
;
A
#
# COMPACT_ATOMS: atom_id res chain seq x y z
N MET A 1 11.66 -11.91 -15.02
CA MET A 1 11.01 -12.49 -16.22
C MET A 1 11.09 -11.51 -17.39
N THR A 2 12.26 -11.31 -18.00
CA THR A 2 12.45 -10.36 -19.11
C THR A 2 13.07 -10.98 -20.37
N ALA A 3 13.60 -12.21 -20.29
CA ALA A 3 14.36 -12.81 -21.40
C ALA A 3 13.49 -13.30 -22.58
N ARG A 4 12.21 -13.66 -22.37
CA ARG A 4 11.39 -14.30 -23.41
C ARG A 4 10.78 -13.33 -24.44
N VAL A 5 10.67 -12.04 -24.08
CA VAL A 5 9.96 -11.03 -24.88
C VAL A 5 10.93 -10.12 -25.64
N SER A 6 12.19 -10.03 -25.21
CA SER A 6 13.22 -9.23 -25.87
C SER A 6 13.50 -9.72 -27.29
N GLY A 7 13.59 -11.04 -27.53
CA GLY A 7 13.82 -11.60 -28.87
C GLY A 7 12.70 -11.26 -29.87
N ALA A 8 11.44 -11.37 -29.46
CA ALA A 8 10.28 -11.04 -30.30
C ALA A 8 10.23 -9.53 -30.64
N VAL A 9 10.52 -8.66 -29.66
CA VAL A 9 10.59 -7.20 -29.89
C VAL A 9 11.71 -6.86 -30.87
N THR A 10 12.89 -7.47 -30.73
CA THR A 10 14.01 -7.27 -31.65
C THR A 10 13.67 -7.70 -33.07
N TRP A 11 12.97 -8.84 -33.22
CA TRP A 11 12.51 -9.32 -34.52
C TRP A 11 11.48 -8.39 -35.17
N ILE A 12 10.47 -7.94 -34.42
CA ILE A 12 9.45 -7.00 -34.94
C ILE A 12 10.08 -5.67 -35.39
N LYS A 13 11.10 -5.18 -34.68
CA LYS A 13 11.82 -3.96 -35.05
C LYS A 13 12.61 -4.07 -36.36
N GLN A 14 12.95 -5.27 -36.82
CA GLN A 14 13.60 -5.47 -38.11
C GLN A 14 12.66 -5.12 -39.28
N PHE A 15 11.36 -5.40 -39.14
CA PHE A 15 10.35 -5.13 -40.15
C PHE A 15 9.62 -3.80 -39.97
N SER A 16 9.66 -3.23 -38.75
CA SER A 16 9.10 -1.92 -38.45
C SER A 16 10.02 -1.14 -37.51
N LYS A 17 10.95 -0.38 -38.08
CA LYS A 17 11.94 0.42 -37.32
C LYS A 17 11.29 1.48 -36.41
N ASN A 18 10.06 1.90 -36.72
CA ASN A 18 9.30 2.88 -35.93
C ASN A 18 8.41 2.23 -34.85
N CYS A 19 8.49 0.90 -34.67
CA CYS A 19 7.71 0.21 -33.64
C CYS A 19 8.31 0.47 -32.24
N ASN A 20 7.53 1.14 -31.40
CA ASN A 20 7.86 1.38 -30.00
C ASN A 20 7.43 0.20 -29.14
N SER A 21 8.40 -0.48 -28.51
CA SER A 21 8.11 -1.47 -27.48
C SER A 21 8.03 -0.80 -26.12
N THR A 22 6.89 -0.94 -25.47
CA THR A 22 6.71 -0.54 -24.09
C THR A 22 6.52 -1.77 -23.23
N HIS A 23 7.25 -1.86 -22.11
CA HIS A 23 6.99 -2.89 -21.10
C HIS A 23 5.51 -2.88 -20.68
N CYS A 24 4.97 -4.05 -20.37
CA CYS A 24 3.62 -4.18 -19.82
C CYS A 24 3.43 -3.19 -18.66
N ILE A 25 2.29 -2.53 -18.62
CA ILE A 25 1.99 -1.49 -17.64
C ILE A 25 2.14 -2.03 -16.20
N LEU A 26 1.77 -3.31 -15.97
CA LEU A 26 2.01 -4.06 -14.74
C LEU A 26 3.48 -4.07 -14.31
N HIS A 27 4.39 -4.26 -15.27
CA HIS A 27 5.82 -4.28 -15.00
C HIS A 27 6.38 -2.90 -14.66
N ARG A 28 5.95 -1.86 -15.38
CA ARG A 28 6.32 -0.47 -15.06
C ARG A 28 5.85 -0.08 -13.66
N TYR A 29 4.64 -0.46 -13.27
CA TYR A 29 4.13 -0.22 -11.92
C TYR A 29 4.86 -1.01 -10.83
N ALA A 30 5.25 -2.26 -11.10
CA ALA A 30 6.07 -3.03 -10.18
C ALA A 30 7.42 -2.34 -9.91
N LEU A 31 8.04 -1.76 -10.96
CA LEU A 31 9.28 -0.99 -10.83
C LEU A 31 9.09 0.30 -10.03
N VAL A 32 8.03 1.07 -10.31
CA VAL A 32 7.71 2.30 -9.57
C VAL A 32 7.43 1.99 -8.09
N SER A 33 6.63 0.95 -7.83
CA SER A 33 6.32 0.51 -6.46
C SER A 33 7.57 0.09 -5.70
N LYS A 34 8.54 -0.56 -6.36
CA LYS A 34 9.82 -0.92 -5.76
C LYS A 34 10.63 0.33 -5.38
N ARG A 35 10.63 1.37 -6.23
CA ARG A 35 11.30 2.65 -5.91
C ARG A 35 10.62 3.35 -4.74
N ILE A 36 9.29 3.48 -4.76
CA ILE A 36 8.51 4.04 -3.65
C ILE A 36 8.82 3.30 -2.34
N TRP A 37 8.89 1.96 -2.38
CA TRP A 37 9.21 1.17 -1.20
C TRP A 37 10.59 1.50 -0.62
N VAL A 38 11.59 1.71 -1.48
CA VAL A 38 12.94 2.09 -1.03
C VAL A 38 12.94 3.51 -0.46
N THR A 39 12.32 4.46 -1.15
CA THR A 39 12.26 5.88 -0.73
C THR A 39 11.52 6.05 0.60
N PHE A 40 10.44 5.32 0.82
CA PHE A 40 9.57 5.45 2.00
C PHE A 40 9.66 4.26 2.96
N LYS A 41 10.78 3.53 2.92
CA LYS A 41 10.98 2.28 3.67
C LYS A 41 10.66 2.40 5.16
N SER A 42 11.06 3.49 5.81
CA SER A 42 10.82 3.70 7.24
C SER A 42 9.32 3.69 7.56
N VAL A 43 8.57 4.58 6.90
CA VAL A 43 7.12 4.72 7.12
C VAL A 43 6.40 3.40 6.82
N LEU A 44 6.73 2.76 5.69
CA LEU A 44 6.11 1.49 5.29
C LEU A 44 6.41 0.34 6.26
N ASN A 45 7.64 0.25 6.77
CA ASN A 45 7.99 -0.74 7.80
C ASN A 45 7.26 -0.48 9.12
N GLU A 46 7.10 0.78 9.51
CA GLU A 46 6.33 1.16 10.69
C GLU A 46 4.85 0.79 10.54
N MET A 47 4.25 0.93 9.35
CA MET A 47 2.90 0.42 9.07
C MET A 47 2.79 -1.08 9.29
N VAL A 48 3.77 -1.84 8.76
CA VAL A 48 3.80 -3.30 8.94
C VAL A 48 3.84 -3.65 10.41
N LYS A 49 4.64 -2.93 11.21
CA LYS A 49 4.71 -3.11 12.67
C LYS A 49 3.37 -2.83 13.36
N ILE A 50 2.67 -1.75 12.98
CA ILE A 50 1.34 -1.41 13.52
C ILE A 50 0.34 -2.53 13.25
N ILE A 51 0.26 -2.99 12.00
CA ILE A 51 -0.67 -4.05 11.59
C ILE A 51 -0.33 -5.36 12.30
N TYR A 52 0.95 -5.73 12.28
CA TYR A 52 1.45 -6.94 12.94
C TYR A 52 1.12 -6.89 14.44
N PHE A 53 1.34 -5.74 15.08
CA PHE A 53 1.01 -5.57 16.48
C PHE A 53 -0.48 -5.78 16.74
N ILE A 54 -1.37 -5.14 15.98
CA ILE A 54 -2.81 -5.19 16.24
C ILE A 54 -3.42 -6.55 15.89
N LYS A 55 -2.93 -7.20 14.84
CA LYS A 55 -3.55 -8.44 14.35
C LYS A 55 -2.90 -9.71 14.87
N ILE A 56 -1.59 -9.71 15.11
CA ILE A 56 -0.83 -10.91 15.44
C ILE A 56 -0.36 -10.86 16.90
N LYS A 57 0.13 -9.70 17.37
CA LYS A 57 0.73 -9.58 18.70
C LYS A 57 -0.25 -9.14 19.80
N SER A 58 -1.31 -8.43 19.45
CA SER A 58 -2.32 -7.97 20.39
C SER A 58 -3.08 -9.17 20.93
N LEU A 59 -3.24 -9.21 22.26
CA LEU A 59 -4.01 -10.25 22.93
C LEU A 59 -5.46 -10.32 22.45
N LYS A 60 -6.01 -9.23 21.87
CA LYS A 60 -7.42 -9.17 21.44
C LYS A 60 -7.63 -8.17 20.28
N PRO A 61 -7.43 -8.57 19.01
CA PRO A 61 -7.87 -7.79 17.84
C PRO A 61 -9.37 -7.43 17.87
N ARG A 62 -10.16 -8.21 18.62
CA ARG A 62 -11.57 -7.91 18.93
C ARG A 62 -11.75 -6.61 19.72
N ILE A 63 -10.84 -6.26 20.63
CA ILE A 63 -10.91 -4.99 21.39
C ILE A 63 -10.72 -3.80 20.46
N PHE A 64 -9.73 -3.86 19.57
CA PHE A 64 -9.54 -2.79 18.59
C PHE A 64 -10.78 -2.62 17.70
N LYS A 65 -11.40 -3.74 17.29
CA LYS A 65 -12.63 -3.73 16.51
C LYS A 65 -13.79 -3.05 17.26
N ILE A 66 -14.07 -3.47 18.49
CA ILE A 66 -15.15 -2.89 19.34
C ILE A 66 -14.91 -1.39 19.54
N MET A 67 -13.65 -1.01 19.84
CA MET A 67 -13.29 0.40 20.00
C MET A 67 -13.57 1.23 18.73
N CYS A 68 -13.29 0.69 17.54
CA CYS A 68 -13.61 1.37 16.29
C CYS A 68 -15.12 1.46 16.04
N GLU A 69 -15.88 0.44 16.46
CA GLU A 69 -17.35 0.40 16.37
C GLU A 69 -18.01 1.43 17.30
N ASP A 70 -17.54 1.54 18.55
CA ASP A 70 -18.06 2.49 19.54
C ASP A 70 -17.81 3.96 19.14
N ILE A 71 -16.69 4.22 18.45
CA ILE A 71 -16.34 5.55 17.92
C ILE A 71 -17.11 5.86 16.62
N GLY A 72 -17.81 4.88 16.03
CA GLY A 72 -18.61 5.04 14.82
C GLY A 72 -17.79 5.10 13.53
N ASN A 73 -16.59 4.52 13.52
CA ASN A 73 -15.73 4.56 12.35
C ASN A 73 -16.21 3.59 11.26
N LEU A 74 -16.13 3.99 9.99
CA LEU A 74 -16.47 3.16 8.82
C LEU A 74 -15.58 1.91 8.70
N HIS A 75 -14.38 1.96 9.29
CA HIS A 75 -13.43 0.86 9.27
C HIS A 75 -13.16 0.32 10.66
N THR A 76 -13.53 -0.94 10.88
CA THR A 76 -13.41 -1.58 12.20
C THR A 76 -12.24 -2.56 12.28
N THR A 77 -11.56 -2.79 11.16
CA THR A 77 -10.40 -3.70 11.09
C THR A 77 -9.34 -3.21 10.11
N LEU A 78 -8.07 -3.38 10.50
CA LEU A 78 -6.93 -3.20 9.60
C LEU A 78 -6.86 -4.33 8.56
N LEU A 79 -6.15 -4.13 7.45
CA LEU A 79 -5.88 -5.18 6.46
C LEU A 79 -4.50 -5.80 6.74
N LEU A 80 -4.39 -7.14 6.68
CA LEU A 80 -3.13 -7.84 7.01
C LEU A 80 -2.23 -8.07 5.78
N HIS A 81 -2.82 -8.15 4.59
CA HIS A 81 -2.08 -8.55 3.40
C HIS A 81 -1.25 -7.41 2.79
N MET A 82 -0.01 -7.32 3.26
CA MET A 82 1.06 -6.51 2.68
C MET A 82 1.82 -7.22 1.54
N GLU A 83 1.66 -8.53 1.39
CA GLU A 83 2.62 -9.35 0.64
C GLU A 83 2.10 -9.92 -0.68
N VAL A 84 0.79 -10.08 -0.89
CA VAL A 84 0.31 -10.89 -2.03
C VAL A 84 -0.14 -10.06 -3.25
N ARG A 85 -0.37 -8.76 -3.12
CA ARG A 85 -0.64 -7.88 -4.28
C ARG A 85 -0.37 -6.42 -3.92
N TRP A 86 0.48 -5.74 -4.68
CA TRP A 86 0.75 -4.30 -4.48
C TRP A 86 -0.52 -3.43 -4.59
N LEU A 87 -1.56 -3.94 -5.27
CA LEU A 87 -2.89 -3.32 -5.35
C LEU A 87 -3.60 -3.18 -3.99
N SER A 88 -3.37 -4.07 -3.02
CA SER A 88 -4.03 -3.97 -1.70
C SER A 88 -3.36 -2.98 -0.73
N ARG A 89 -2.22 -2.41 -1.12
CA ARG A 89 -1.43 -1.51 -0.24
C ARG A 89 -2.07 -0.13 -0.09
N GLY A 90 -2.70 0.41 -1.13
CA GLY A 90 -3.36 1.72 -1.08
C GLY A 90 -4.50 1.77 -0.06
N LYS A 91 -5.43 0.83 -0.15
CA LYS A 91 -6.56 0.70 0.80
C LYS A 91 -6.10 0.51 2.25
N MET A 92 -5.01 -0.21 2.44
CA MET A 92 -4.45 -0.43 3.77
C MET A 92 -3.82 0.86 4.34
N LEU A 93 -3.07 1.60 3.52
CA LEU A 93 -2.48 2.89 3.91
C LEU A 93 -3.57 3.91 4.28
N LEU A 94 -4.64 3.97 3.48
CA LEU A 94 -5.80 4.82 3.74
C LEU A 94 -6.46 4.47 5.08
N ARG A 95 -6.71 3.19 5.35
CA ARG A 95 -7.30 2.75 6.63
C ARG A 95 -6.47 3.10 7.84
N ILE A 96 -5.14 2.99 7.76
CA ILE A 96 -4.26 3.38 8.88
C ILE A 96 -4.33 4.90 9.09
N PHE A 97 -4.43 5.67 8.01
CA PHE A 97 -4.56 7.12 8.09
C PHE A 97 -5.89 7.53 8.77
N GLU A 98 -7.00 6.90 8.35
CA GLU A 98 -8.33 7.16 8.90
C GLU A 98 -8.46 6.72 10.35
N LEU A 99 -7.85 5.59 10.73
CA LEU A 99 -7.88 5.04 12.09
C LEU A 99 -6.81 5.60 13.01
N ARG A 100 -6.10 6.66 12.61
CA ARG A 100 -4.92 7.15 13.34
C ARG A 100 -5.24 7.55 14.79
N LYS A 101 -6.41 8.14 15.05
CA LYS A 101 -6.80 8.56 16.40
C LYS A 101 -7.09 7.35 17.29
N GLU A 102 -7.75 6.35 16.73
CA GLU A 102 -8.09 5.08 17.36
C GLU A 102 -6.82 4.27 17.64
N LEU A 103 -5.88 4.25 16.69
CA LEU A 103 -4.57 3.64 16.87
C LEU A 103 -3.79 4.30 18.01
N LEU A 104 -3.77 5.63 18.07
CA LEU A 104 -3.15 6.37 19.16
C LEU A 104 -3.77 6.01 20.51
N ALA A 105 -5.09 6.09 20.63
CA ALA A 105 -5.80 5.76 21.86
C ALA A 105 -5.61 4.28 22.26
N TYR A 106 -5.61 3.37 21.29
CA TYR A 106 -5.33 1.96 21.52
C TYR A 106 -3.92 1.74 22.06
N PHE A 107 -2.91 2.43 21.51
CA PHE A 107 -1.53 2.29 21.95
C PHE A 107 -1.20 2.99 23.26
N ILE A 108 -1.97 3.97 23.74
CA ILE A 108 -1.76 4.56 25.07
C ILE A 108 -1.81 3.47 26.16
N GLY A 109 -2.68 2.47 26.01
CA GLY A 109 -2.80 1.35 26.94
C GLY A 109 -1.83 0.17 26.69
N HIS A 110 -0.94 0.25 25.69
CA HIS A 110 -0.09 -0.86 25.28
C HIS A 110 1.38 -0.41 25.13
N LYS A 111 2.35 -1.24 25.55
CA LYS A 111 3.79 -0.96 25.33
C LYS A 111 4.14 -1.10 23.84
N PHE A 112 3.88 -0.06 23.05
CA PHE A 112 4.24 0.03 21.65
C PHE A 112 5.04 1.31 21.40
N GLU A 113 6.18 1.22 20.72
CA GLU A 113 7.20 2.28 20.63
C GLU A 113 6.98 3.30 19.49
N LEU A 114 5.83 3.23 18.80
CA LEU A 114 5.50 4.05 17.62
C LEU A 114 4.45 5.18 17.79
N PRO A 115 3.70 5.35 18.92
CA PRO A 115 2.71 6.42 19.06
C PRO A 115 3.24 7.83 18.79
N ASP A 116 4.48 8.11 19.22
CA ASP A 116 5.07 9.44 19.10
C ASP A 116 5.26 9.87 17.64
N ARG A 117 5.40 8.92 16.71
CA ARG A 117 5.52 9.21 15.28
C ARG A 117 4.17 9.44 14.61
N LEU A 118 3.10 8.80 15.10
CA LEU A 118 1.74 8.97 14.58
C LEU A 118 1.23 10.42 14.73
N ASN A 119 1.75 11.17 15.71
CA ASN A 119 1.39 12.58 15.93
C ASN A 119 2.32 13.60 15.26
N LYS A 120 3.54 13.22 14.87
CA LYS A 120 4.49 14.14 14.21
C LYS A 120 4.09 14.39 12.77
N MET A 121 3.71 15.63 12.45
CA MET A 121 3.12 16.05 11.17
C MET A 121 3.77 15.45 9.91
N ALA A 122 5.10 15.28 9.89
CA ALA A 122 5.83 14.68 8.76
C ALA A 122 5.36 13.26 8.40
N TRP A 123 5.03 12.42 9.39
CA TRP A 123 4.68 11.03 9.16
C TRP A 123 3.26 10.86 8.60
N PRO A 124 2.20 11.46 9.19
CA PRO A 124 0.85 11.42 8.61
C PRO A 124 0.80 12.03 7.21
N SER A 125 1.55 13.10 6.95
CA SER A 125 1.64 13.69 5.60
C SER A 125 2.27 12.74 4.60
N THR A 126 3.33 12.03 4.99
CA THR A 126 3.95 11.00 4.15
C THR A 126 3.00 9.83 3.91
N LEU A 127 2.25 9.40 4.92
CA LEU A 127 1.25 8.35 4.81
C LEU A 127 0.12 8.74 3.85
N ALA A 128 -0.44 9.95 3.98
CA ALA A 128 -1.49 10.46 3.11
C ALA A 128 -1.00 10.53 1.65
N HIS A 129 0.20 11.08 1.44
CA HIS A 129 0.82 11.14 0.11
C HIS A 129 0.99 9.75 -0.52
N LEU A 130 1.44 8.76 0.26
CA LEU A 130 1.53 7.38 -0.22
C LEU A 130 0.16 6.79 -0.53
N ALA A 131 -0.84 7.01 0.33
CA ALA A 131 -2.20 6.54 0.10
C ALA A 131 -2.76 7.09 -1.23
N ASP A 132 -2.57 8.37 -1.51
CA ASP A 132 -3.00 9.02 -2.76
C ASP A 132 -2.31 8.42 -4.00
N ILE A 133 -0.99 8.22 -3.93
CA ILE A 133 -0.24 7.59 -5.04
C ILE A 133 -0.77 6.18 -5.30
N PHE A 134 -0.87 5.35 -4.26
CA PHE A 134 -1.34 3.97 -4.42
C PHE A 134 -2.79 3.90 -4.88
N TRP A 135 -3.66 4.81 -4.42
CA TRP A 135 -5.03 4.94 -4.88
C TRP A 135 -5.10 5.30 -6.37
N LYS A 136 -4.33 6.29 -6.81
CA LYS A 136 -4.29 6.70 -8.22
C LYS A 136 -3.80 5.57 -9.12
N ILE A 137 -2.81 4.81 -8.66
CA ILE A 137 -2.33 3.62 -9.38
C ILE A 137 -3.46 2.58 -9.47
N GLU A 138 -4.17 2.27 -8.37
CA GLU A 138 -5.28 1.32 -8.37
C GLU A 138 -6.37 1.72 -9.36
N LEU A 139 -6.72 3.01 -9.43
CA LEU A 139 -7.69 3.54 -10.40
C LEU A 139 -7.25 3.32 -11.85
N ILE A 140 -5.99 3.60 -12.19
CA ILE A 140 -5.48 3.42 -13.55
C ILE A 140 -5.55 1.94 -13.96
N MET A 141 -5.22 1.04 -13.03
CA MET A 141 -5.25 -0.41 -13.27
C MET A 141 -6.66 -0.94 -13.51
N LEU A 142 -7.62 -0.53 -12.68
CA LEU A 142 -9.04 -0.86 -12.84
C LEU A 142 -9.63 -0.27 -14.13
N GLY A 143 -9.15 0.90 -14.56
CA GLY A 143 -9.51 1.50 -15.85
C GLY A 143 -8.96 0.73 -17.04
N SER A 144 -7.73 0.21 -16.95
CA SER A 144 -7.12 -0.60 -18.01
C SER A 144 -7.74 -1.99 -18.16
N ALA A 145 -8.27 -2.58 -17.07
CA ALA A 145 -8.96 -3.88 -17.13
C ALA A 145 -10.37 -3.81 -17.76
N ARG A 146 -11.00 -2.63 -17.78
CA ARG A 146 -12.33 -2.41 -18.38
C ARG A 146 -12.31 -2.13 -19.88
N LYS A 147 -11.14 -1.93 -20.49
CA LYS A 147 -11.00 -1.70 -21.93
C LYS A 147 -10.68 -2.96 -22.75
N THR A 148 -10.68 -4.13 -22.09
CA THR A 148 -10.39 -5.42 -22.72
C THR A 148 -11.56 -6.39 -22.69
N SER A 149 -12.80 -5.89 -22.53
CA SER A 149 -14.04 -6.66 -22.65
C SER A 149 -14.91 -6.12 -23.77
#